data_AF-A0A1X7RZL1-F1
#
_entry.id   AF-A0A1X7RZL1-F1
#
_cell.length_a   1.000
_cell.length_b   1.000
_cell.length_c   1.000
_cell.angle_alpha   90.00
_cell.angle_beta   90.00
_cell.angle_gamma   90.00
#
_symmetry.space_group_name_H-M   'P 1'
#
loop_
_entity.id
_entity.type
_entity.pdbx_description
1 polymer ?
#
loop_
_entity_poly.entity_id
_entity_poly.type
_entity_poly.pdbx_seq_one_letter_code
_entity_poly.pdbx_strand_id
1 'polypeptide(L)'
;MTAQKIIAGLRTIPPEASFVNDHEAIMTPSAMDNNAPVQPTAAARFFETPEMCERMLLYLEPMDVLHAQQASVIINNTIRGSVKLQRALFYSPDQEITADHQTLRRFTYVFRPNNGERVDVVDESKRLPRANPFIFEKPDVLQFQPETFCLQPRIERVIDSSSPDLQSLAEMLLTQPPVTRIQVECRFFHASPLGLKLAREWPLYVADGIKVKDLVACAREVFAKHYEDTPWTKDVWHSVHVKVGDPDEAEDHSWQVVAGW
;
A
#
# COMPACT_ATOMS: atom_id res chain seq x y z
N MET A 1 -25.37 -53.68 52.79
CA MET A 1 -26.00 -53.81 51.46
C MET A 1 -25.14 -53.03 50.49
N THR A 2 -24.18 -53.72 49.85
CA THR A 2 -24.08 -53.96 48.38
C THR A 2 -23.51 -52.72 47.67
N ALA A 3 -22.46 -52.76 46.83
CA ALA A 3 -22.00 -53.81 45.93
C ALA A 3 -20.55 -53.57 45.41
N GLN A 4 -19.94 -54.68 44.96
CA GLN A 4 -19.07 -54.84 43.77
C GLN A 4 -17.58 -54.42 43.76
N LYS A 5 -16.75 -55.48 43.86
CA LYS A 5 -15.52 -55.81 43.08
C LYS A 5 -15.32 -55.01 41.78
N ILE A 6 -14.05 -54.73 41.42
CA ILE A 6 -13.31 -55.41 40.32
C ILE A 6 -11.79 -55.11 40.39
N ILE A 7 -11.05 -56.18 40.70
CA ILE A 7 -9.73 -56.68 40.23
C ILE A 7 -8.68 -55.67 39.72
N ALA A 8 -7.56 -55.62 40.44
CA ALA A 8 -6.28 -55.10 40.01
C ALA A 8 -5.59 -56.07 39.03
N GLY A 9 -5.28 -55.58 37.83
CA GLY A 9 -4.38 -56.23 36.88
C GLY A 9 -3.03 -55.52 36.88
N LEU A 10 -2.06 -56.05 37.62
CA LEU A 10 -0.65 -55.73 37.46
C LEU A 10 -0.15 -56.35 36.15
N ARG A 11 0.29 -55.51 35.20
CA ARG A 11 1.36 -55.89 34.28
C ARG A 11 2.38 -54.76 34.18
N THR A 12 3.59 -55.16 34.52
CA THR A 12 4.88 -54.48 34.51
C THR A 12 5.20 -53.86 33.16
N ILE A 13 5.64 -52.59 33.18
CA ILE A 13 6.21 -51.87 32.05
C ILE A 13 7.67 -52.33 31.88
N PRO A 14 8.11 -52.82 30.70
CA PRO A 14 9.53 -53.01 30.41
C PRO A 14 10.21 -51.66 30.14
N PRO A 15 11.48 -51.48 30.50
CA PRO A 15 12.22 -50.27 30.19
C PRO A 15 12.74 -50.38 28.76
N GLU A 16 12.22 -49.59 27.83
CA GLU A 16 12.91 -49.15 26.61
C GLU A 16 11.93 -48.37 25.72
N ALA A 17 12.02 -47.05 25.79
CA ALA A 17 11.74 -46.15 24.68
C ALA A 17 12.36 -44.81 25.06
N SER A 18 13.63 -44.64 24.68
CA SER A 18 14.27 -43.33 24.67
C SER A 18 13.41 -42.39 23.82
N PHE A 19 12.98 -41.30 24.44
CA PHE A 19 12.40 -40.15 23.74
C PHE A 19 13.36 -39.72 22.63
N VAL A 20 12.94 -39.88 21.38
CA VAL A 20 13.63 -39.29 20.23
C VAL A 20 13.34 -37.80 20.27
N ASN A 21 14.36 -37.00 20.58
CA ASN A 21 14.31 -35.55 20.55
C ASN A 21 14.72 -35.13 19.13
N ASP A 22 13.76 -34.74 18.28
CA ASP A 22 13.97 -34.38 16.86
C ASP A 22 14.83 -33.12 16.64
N HIS A 23 15.51 -32.61 17.68
CA HIS A 23 16.36 -31.43 17.63
C HIS A 23 17.88 -31.72 17.64
N GLU A 24 18.32 -32.99 17.68
CA GLU A 24 19.75 -33.33 17.68
C GLU A 24 20.23 -34.17 16.48
N ALA A 25 19.51 -34.16 15.35
CA ALA A 25 19.98 -34.79 14.11
C ALA A 25 20.79 -33.83 13.21
N ILE A 26 21.50 -32.85 13.79
CA ILE A 26 22.45 -32.00 13.08
C ILE A 26 23.80 -32.12 13.80
N MET A 27 24.84 -32.48 13.04
CA MET A 27 26.26 -32.61 13.42
C MET A 27 26.73 -34.00 13.86
N THR A 28 26.95 -34.89 12.87
CA THR A 28 28.19 -35.66 12.86
C THR A 28 29.01 -35.23 11.63
N PRO A 29 30.13 -34.50 11.80
CA PRO A 29 31.01 -34.19 10.68
C PRO A 29 31.90 -35.40 10.41
N SER A 30 31.40 -36.34 9.60
CA SER A 30 32.28 -37.36 9.02
C SER A 30 32.94 -36.79 7.77
N ALA A 31 34.22 -36.45 7.91
CA ALA A 31 35.19 -36.21 6.85
C ALA A 31 34.65 -35.58 5.55
N MET A 32 34.30 -34.29 5.59
CA MET A 32 34.12 -33.52 4.36
C MET A 32 35.43 -32.84 3.99
N ASP A 33 35.90 -33.17 2.79
CA ASP A 33 36.87 -32.42 2.02
C ASP A 33 36.46 -30.93 2.00
N ASN A 34 37.21 -30.08 2.70
CA ASN A 34 36.88 -28.66 2.91
C ASN A 34 36.89 -27.81 1.62
N ASN A 35 37.10 -28.42 0.45
CA ASN A 35 37.12 -27.78 -0.86
C ASN A 35 35.97 -28.20 -1.79
N ALA A 36 35.03 -29.03 -1.35
CA ALA A 36 33.85 -29.33 -2.17
C ALA A 36 32.94 -28.08 -2.25
N PRO A 37 32.65 -27.53 -3.45
CA PRO A 37 31.74 -26.39 -3.57
C PRO A 37 30.37 -26.79 -3.02
N VAL A 38 29.94 -26.09 -1.96
CA VAL A 38 28.60 -26.26 -1.39
C VAL A 38 27.60 -25.94 -2.49
N GLN A 39 26.93 -26.96 -3.01
CA GLN A 39 25.94 -26.79 -4.04
C GLN A 39 24.76 -25.99 -3.46
N PRO A 40 24.32 -24.91 -4.12
CA PRO A 40 23.19 -24.15 -3.64
C PRO A 40 21.94 -25.03 -3.61
N THR A 41 21.14 -24.86 -2.56
CA THR A 41 19.85 -25.56 -2.41
C THR A 41 18.94 -25.24 -3.59
N ALA A 42 17.95 -26.11 -3.86
CA ALA A 42 16.97 -25.84 -4.92
C ALA A 42 16.24 -24.50 -4.70
N ALA A 43 15.96 -24.15 -3.44
CA ALA A 43 15.38 -22.86 -3.08
C ALA A 43 16.31 -21.69 -3.39
N ALA A 44 17.61 -21.79 -3.08
CA ALA A 44 18.57 -20.74 -3.42
C ALA A 44 18.62 -20.50 -4.94
N ARG A 45 18.72 -21.57 -5.74
CA ARG A 45 18.73 -21.48 -7.20
C ARG A 45 17.43 -20.89 -7.76
N PHE A 46 16.30 -21.19 -7.14
CA PHE A 46 15.00 -20.63 -7.52
C PHE A 46 14.99 -19.10 -7.38
N PHE A 47 15.41 -18.56 -6.24
CA PHE A 47 15.45 -17.11 -6.02
C PHE A 47 16.54 -16.39 -6.82
N GLU A 48 17.66 -17.07 -7.09
CA GLU A 48 18.74 -16.55 -7.93
C GLU A 48 18.37 -16.51 -9.42
N THR A 49 17.36 -17.27 -9.86
CA THR A 49 16.86 -17.23 -11.23
C THR A 49 15.84 -16.09 -11.37
N PRO A 50 16.17 -14.96 -12.04
CA PRO A 50 15.34 -13.76 -12.02
C PRO A 50 13.93 -13.98 -12.55
N GLU A 51 13.75 -14.81 -13.58
CA GLU A 51 12.45 -15.07 -14.21
C GLU A 51 11.52 -15.87 -13.29
N MET A 52 12.07 -16.79 -12.51
CA MET A 52 11.31 -17.59 -11.54
C MET A 52 10.95 -16.76 -10.31
N CYS A 53 11.92 -15.99 -9.82
CA CYS A 53 11.72 -15.05 -8.73
C CYS A 53 10.67 -13.99 -9.10
N GLU A 54 10.77 -13.38 -10.28
CA GLU A 54 9.80 -12.42 -10.80
C GLU A 54 8.40 -13.01 -10.85
N ARG A 55 8.27 -14.22 -11.43
CA ARG A 55 6.99 -14.89 -11.56
C ARG A 55 6.35 -15.16 -10.20
N MET A 56 7.13 -15.61 -9.22
CA MET A 56 6.65 -15.80 -7.84
C MET A 56 6.16 -14.48 -7.24
N LEU A 57 6.94 -13.40 -7.35
CA LEU A 57 6.59 -12.10 -6.79
C LEU A 57 5.31 -11.53 -7.42
N LEU A 58 5.07 -11.76 -8.71
CA LEU A 58 3.83 -11.36 -9.39
C LEU A 58 2.57 -12.11 -8.89
N TYR A 59 2.72 -13.27 -8.25
CA TYR A 59 1.60 -14.00 -7.64
C TYR A 59 1.32 -13.60 -6.18
N LEU A 60 2.22 -12.83 -5.56
CA LEU A 60 2.04 -12.36 -4.19
C LEU A 60 1.15 -11.13 -4.14
N GLU A 61 0.53 -10.89 -2.99
CA GLU A 61 -0.15 -9.62 -2.76
C GLU A 61 0.90 -8.48 -2.71
N PRO A 62 0.55 -7.27 -3.19
CA PRO A 62 1.51 -6.17 -3.28
C PRO A 62 2.22 -5.85 -1.95
N MET A 63 1.54 -6.00 -0.81
CA MET A 63 2.13 -5.77 0.52
C MET A 63 3.21 -6.80 0.88
N ASP A 64 3.01 -8.07 0.50
CA ASP A 64 3.99 -9.13 0.75
C ASP A 64 5.25 -8.92 -0.08
N VAL A 65 5.09 -8.42 -1.31
CA VAL A 65 6.22 -8.05 -2.18
C VAL A 65 7.07 -6.95 -1.54
N LEU A 66 6.46 -5.95 -0.90
CA LEU A 66 7.22 -4.90 -0.20
C LEU A 66 7.98 -5.41 1.01
N HIS A 67 7.37 -6.26 1.83
CA HIS A 67 8.08 -6.88 2.95
C HIS A 67 9.25 -7.75 2.45
N ALA A 68 9.04 -8.51 1.37
CA ALA A 68 10.08 -9.33 0.76
C ALA A 68 11.23 -8.49 0.18
N GLN A 69 10.92 -7.34 -0.42
CA GLN A 69 11.91 -6.38 -0.93
C GLN A 69 12.81 -5.85 0.20
N GLN A 70 12.24 -5.55 1.36
CA GLN A 70 12.99 -5.06 2.52
C GLN A 70 13.87 -6.15 3.15
N ALA A 71 13.45 -7.42 3.07
CA ALA A 71 14.15 -8.54 3.69
C ALA A 71 15.28 -9.14 2.82
N SER A 72 15.25 -8.96 1.50
CA SER A 72 16.19 -9.66 0.59
C SER A 72 16.74 -8.78 -0.52
N VAL A 73 18.07 -8.71 -0.60
CA VAL A 73 18.80 -8.02 -1.67
C VAL A 73 18.54 -8.66 -3.03
N ILE A 74 18.43 -9.99 -3.09
CA ILE A 74 18.15 -10.71 -4.35
C ILE A 74 16.77 -10.30 -4.88
N ILE A 75 15.76 -10.28 -4.01
CA ILE A 75 14.39 -9.86 -4.38
C ILE A 75 14.38 -8.40 -4.82
N ASN A 76 15.06 -7.51 -4.08
CA ASN A 76 15.17 -6.11 -4.46
C ASN A 76 15.83 -5.93 -5.84
N ASN A 77 16.89 -6.68 -6.13
CA ASN A 77 17.55 -6.65 -7.44
C ASN A 77 16.61 -7.15 -8.55
N THR A 78 15.86 -8.23 -8.31
CA THR A 78 14.85 -8.73 -9.26
C THR A 78 13.77 -7.69 -9.53
N ILE A 79 13.25 -7.02 -8.50
CA ILE A 79 12.27 -5.94 -8.65
C ILE A 79 12.87 -4.81 -9.50
N ARG A 80 14.09 -4.36 -9.21
CA ARG A 80 14.77 -3.32 -10.00
C ARG A 80 15.10 -3.74 -11.44
N GLY A 81 15.15 -5.03 -11.73
CA GLY A 81 15.35 -5.56 -13.08
C GLY A 81 14.06 -5.78 -13.88
N SER A 82 12.92 -5.99 -13.21
CA SER A 82 11.64 -6.25 -13.89
C SER A 82 10.76 -5.00 -13.97
N VAL A 83 10.50 -4.55 -15.20
CA VAL A 83 9.54 -3.46 -15.46
C VAL A 83 8.12 -3.82 -15.02
N LYS A 84 7.74 -5.11 -15.05
CA LYS A 84 6.42 -5.57 -14.63
C LYS A 84 6.24 -5.40 -13.12
N LEU A 85 7.24 -5.81 -12.34
CA LEU A 85 7.23 -5.61 -10.89
C LEU A 85 7.32 -4.13 -10.53
N GLN A 86 8.13 -3.34 -11.24
CA GLN A 86 8.20 -1.90 -11.01
C GLN A 86 6.88 -1.21 -11.29
N ARG A 87 6.17 -1.57 -12.36
CA ARG A 87 4.81 -1.09 -12.61
C ARG A 87 3.85 -1.56 -11.53
N ALA A 88 3.86 -2.84 -11.17
CA ALA A 88 2.98 -3.37 -10.11
C ALA A 88 3.16 -2.67 -8.75
N LEU A 89 4.39 -2.25 -8.42
CA LEU A 89 4.77 -1.55 -7.20
C LEU A 89 4.80 -0.02 -7.32
N PHE A 90 4.33 0.54 -8.44
CA PHE A 90 4.31 1.98 -8.69
C PHE A 90 5.70 2.66 -8.76
N TYR A 91 6.79 1.93 -8.97
CA TYR A 91 8.12 2.52 -9.24
C TYR A 91 8.32 2.99 -10.68
N SER A 92 7.50 2.49 -11.60
CA SER A 92 7.54 2.87 -13.01
C SER A 92 6.15 3.24 -13.52
N PRO A 93 6.06 4.15 -14.49
CA PRO A 93 4.80 4.51 -15.12
C PRO A 93 4.18 3.29 -15.80
N ASP A 94 2.88 3.12 -15.59
CA ASP A 94 2.05 2.22 -16.38
C ASP A 94 0.96 3.04 -17.05
N GLN A 95 1.04 3.15 -18.37
CA GLN A 95 0.10 3.92 -19.19
C GLN A 95 -1.06 3.05 -19.72
N GLU A 96 -0.90 1.73 -19.67
CA GLU A 96 -1.88 0.77 -20.19
C GLU A 96 -3.02 0.53 -19.20
N ILE A 97 -2.77 0.79 -17.91
CA ILE A 97 -3.80 0.72 -16.87
C ILE A 97 -4.65 2.00 -16.93
N THR A 98 -5.65 2.01 -17.81
CA THR A 98 -6.70 3.03 -17.75
C THR A 98 -8.09 2.48 -17.45
N ALA A 99 -8.37 1.17 -17.47
CA ALA A 99 -9.78 0.74 -17.56
C ALA A 99 -10.34 -0.14 -16.43
N ASP A 100 -9.70 -1.23 -16.00
CA ASP A 100 -10.55 -2.37 -15.60
C ASP A 100 -10.51 -2.88 -14.16
N HIS A 101 -9.60 -2.47 -13.27
CA HIS A 101 -9.42 -3.24 -12.01
C HIS A 101 -9.47 -2.49 -10.67
N GLN A 102 -9.65 -1.16 -10.64
CA GLN A 102 -9.81 -0.40 -9.39
C GLN A 102 -10.14 1.08 -9.63
N THR A 103 -10.56 1.42 -10.85
CA THR A 103 -10.97 2.76 -11.24
C THR A 103 -12.16 3.16 -10.39
N LEU A 104 -11.96 4.11 -9.47
CA LEU A 104 -13.07 4.89 -8.96
C LEU A 104 -13.77 5.48 -10.17
N ARG A 105 -14.99 5.01 -10.41
CA ARG A 105 -15.82 5.54 -11.47
C ARG A 105 -16.48 6.79 -10.92
N ARG A 106 -16.41 7.91 -11.66
CA ARG A 106 -17.15 9.10 -11.24
C ARG A 106 -18.64 8.82 -11.35
N PHE A 107 -19.30 8.69 -10.20
CA PHE A 107 -20.76 8.60 -10.15
C PHE A 107 -21.33 10.01 -10.19
N THR A 108 -22.07 10.32 -11.24
CA THR A 108 -22.88 11.53 -11.32
C THR A 108 -24.32 11.13 -11.02
N TYR A 109 -24.90 11.69 -9.97
CA TYR A 109 -26.28 11.42 -9.63
C TYR A 109 -27.19 12.27 -10.52
N VAL A 110 -28.08 11.63 -11.26
CA VAL A 110 -29.12 12.31 -12.03
C VAL A 110 -30.47 11.98 -11.39
N PHE A 111 -31.25 13.01 -11.07
CA PHE A 111 -32.64 12.81 -10.67
C PHE A 111 -33.47 12.54 -11.91
N ARG A 112 -34.16 11.39 -11.94
CA ARG A 112 -35.11 11.14 -13.03
C ARG A 112 -36.23 12.19 -13.00
N PRO A 113 -36.51 12.88 -14.12
CA PRO A 113 -37.52 13.94 -14.17
C PRO A 113 -38.92 13.48 -13.76
N ASN A 114 -39.24 12.20 -13.94
CA ASN A 114 -40.61 11.69 -13.85
C ASN A 114 -41.00 11.18 -12.46
N ASN A 115 -40.02 10.84 -11.61
CA ASN A 115 -40.27 10.19 -10.32
C ASN A 115 -39.31 10.65 -9.21
N GLY A 116 -38.35 11.54 -9.48
CA GLY A 116 -37.40 12.05 -8.48
C GLY A 116 -36.44 10.98 -7.94
N GLU A 117 -36.39 9.81 -8.58
CA GLU A 117 -35.52 8.70 -8.21
C GLU A 117 -34.06 9.09 -8.51
N ARG A 118 -33.18 8.88 -7.53
CA ARG A 118 -31.75 9.07 -7.69
C ARG A 118 -31.20 7.90 -8.51
N VAL A 119 -30.60 8.21 -9.66
CA VAL A 119 -29.91 7.21 -10.48
C VAL A 119 -28.43 7.57 -10.51
N ASP A 120 -27.60 6.58 -10.19
CA ASP A 120 -26.16 6.69 -10.23
C ASP A 120 -25.74 6.48 -11.69
N VAL A 121 -25.37 7.56 -12.38
CA VAL A 121 -24.85 7.51 -13.75
C VAL A 121 -23.33 7.46 -13.66
N VAL A 122 -22.75 6.36 -14.11
CA VAL A 122 -21.32 6.23 -14.29
C VAL A 122 -20.91 7.08 -15.49
N ASP A 123 -20.06 8.09 -15.28
CA ASP A 123 -19.44 8.80 -16.39
C ASP A 123 -18.27 7.96 -16.93
N GLU A 124 -18.53 7.17 -17.97
CA GLU A 124 -17.52 6.32 -18.62
C GLU A 124 -16.41 7.12 -19.31
N SER A 125 -16.63 8.42 -19.56
CA SER A 125 -15.64 9.30 -20.22
C SER A 125 -14.54 9.79 -19.27
N LYS A 126 -14.77 9.72 -17.95
CA LYS A 126 -13.85 10.19 -16.91
C LYS A 126 -13.26 9.01 -16.14
N ARG A 127 -12.28 8.35 -16.74
CA ARG A 127 -11.50 7.31 -16.06
C ARG A 127 -10.52 7.97 -15.09
N LEU A 128 -10.69 7.72 -13.80
CA LEU A 128 -9.73 8.19 -12.80
C LEU A 128 -8.47 7.32 -12.83
N PRO A 129 -7.30 7.91 -12.54
CA PRO A 129 -6.09 7.11 -12.45
C PRO A 129 -6.21 6.15 -11.26
N ARG A 130 -5.62 4.97 -11.40
CA ARG A 130 -5.52 3.99 -10.31
C ARG A 130 -4.66 4.58 -9.21
N ALA A 131 -5.25 4.76 -8.04
CA ALA A 131 -4.54 5.19 -6.84
C ALA A 131 -3.60 4.09 -6.33
N ASN A 132 -2.43 4.50 -5.83
CA ASN A 132 -1.47 3.60 -5.21
C ASN A 132 -2.05 3.00 -3.91
N PRO A 133 -2.31 1.68 -3.86
CA PRO A 133 -2.95 1.03 -2.71
C PRO A 133 -2.02 0.90 -1.50
N PHE A 134 -0.76 1.33 -1.60
CA PHE A 134 0.15 1.45 -0.47
C PHE A 134 0.01 2.79 0.26
N ILE A 135 -0.54 3.78 -0.42
CA ILE A 135 -0.57 5.17 0.03
C ILE A 135 -1.97 5.59 0.39
N PHE A 136 -2.94 5.19 -0.42
CA PHE A 136 -4.33 5.55 -0.24
C PHE A 136 -5.13 4.44 0.42
N GLU A 137 -6.12 4.83 1.21
CA GLU A 137 -7.13 3.91 1.68
C GLU A 137 -8.00 3.42 0.52
N LYS A 138 -8.58 2.24 0.67
CA LYS A 138 -9.58 1.79 -0.29
C LYS A 138 -10.74 2.79 -0.23
N PRO A 139 -11.14 3.36 -1.37
CA PRO A 139 -12.25 4.29 -1.38
C PRO A 139 -13.51 3.60 -0.85
N ASP A 140 -14.22 4.29 0.02
CA ASP A 140 -15.54 3.84 0.46
C ASP A 140 -16.50 3.91 -0.73
N VAL A 141 -17.35 2.89 -0.89
CA VAL A 141 -18.27 2.74 -2.03
C VAL A 141 -19.23 3.95 -2.14
N LEU A 142 -19.38 4.70 -1.04
CA LEU A 142 -20.25 5.87 -0.91
C LEU A 142 -19.52 7.21 -1.04
N GLN A 143 -18.29 7.26 -1.56
CA GLN A 143 -17.58 8.53 -1.72
C GLN A 143 -18.30 9.48 -2.69
N PHE A 144 -18.81 10.58 -2.13
CA PHE A 144 -19.44 11.68 -2.88
C PHE A 144 -18.47 12.45 -3.78
N GLN A 145 -17.15 12.29 -3.57
CA GLN A 145 -16.07 12.92 -4.33
C GLN A 145 -15.06 11.85 -4.77
N PRO A 146 -15.29 11.19 -5.91
CA PRO A 146 -14.44 10.09 -6.39
C PRO A 146 -13.04 10.57 -6.76
N GLU A 147 -12.82 11.88 -6.97
CA GLU A 147 -11.50 12.47 -7.17
C GLU A 147 -10.66 12.59 -5.89
N THR A 148 -11.26 12.41 -4.70
CA THR A 148 -10.60 12.64 -3.40
C THR A 148 -10.17 11.32 -2.77
N PHE A 149 -8.87 11.14 -2.55
CA PHE A 149 -8.28 9.97 -1.93
C PHE A 149 -7.80 10.26 -0.50
N CYS A 150 -8.22 9.45 0.46
CA CYS A 150 -7.71 9.50 1.83
C CYS A 150 -6.37 8.78 1.94
N LEU A 151 -5.42 9.33 2.70
CA LEU A 151 -4.17 8.63 2.99
C LEU A 151 -4.38 7.52 4.01
N GLN A 152 -3.59 6.44 3.90
CA GLN A 152 -3.54 5.43 4.95
C GLN A 152 -2.96 6.02 6.24
N PRO A 153 -3.39 5.55 7.43
CA PRO A 153 -2.94 6.09 8.72
C PRO A 153 -1.42 5.95 8.94
N ARG A 154 -0.77 5.01 8.26
CA ARG A 154 0.70 4.89 8.30
C ARG A 154 1.40 6.06 7.61
N ILE A 155 0.84 6.58 6.52
CA ILE A 155 1.42 7.69 5.76
C ILE A 155 1.18 9.00 6.52
N GLU A 156 -0.01 9.19 7.07
CA GLU A 156 -0.31 10.34 7.94
C GLU A 156 0.66 10.42 9.13
N ARG A 157 0.92 9.29 9.81
CA ARG A 157 1.94 9.22 10.86
C ARG A 157 3.34 9.61 10.40
N VAL A 158 3.72 9.25 9.17
CA VAL A 158 5.01 9.68 8.61
C VAL A 158 5.02 11.19 8.45
N ILE A 159 3.96 11.78 7.88
CA ILE A 159 3.83 13.24 7.70
C ILE A 159 3.97 13.96 9.04
N ASP A 160 3.27 13.47 10.08
CA ASP A 160 3.28 14.04 11.43
C ASP A 160 4.64 13.89 12.14
N SER A 161 5.35 12.81 11.83
CA SER A 161 6.66 12.55 12.41
C SER A 161 7.74 13.40 11.74
N SER A 162 8.77 13.78 12.50
CA SER A 162 10.02 14.32 11.93
C SER A 162 10.89 13.22 11.27
N SER A 163 10.44 11.97 11.23
CA SER A 163 11.21 10.87 10.65
C SER A 163 11.22 10.97 9.13
N PRO A 164 12.39 10.94 8.47
CA PRO A 164 12.44 10.93 7.01
C PRO A 164 12.10 9.56 6.41
N ASP A 165 11.86 8.53 7.23
CA ASP A 165 11.96 7.15 6.74
C ASP A 165 10.70 6.66 6.02
N LEU A 166 10.61 7.01 4.73
CA LEU A 166 9.67 6.44 3.78
C LEU A 166 10.15 5.13 3.17
N GLN A 167 11.39 4.69 3.46
CA GLN A 167 12.01 3.46 2.95
C GLN A 167 11.73 3.23 1.45
N SER A 168 11.22 2.04 1.13
CA SER A 168 10.83 1.64 -0.22
C SER A 168 9.65 2.44 -0.78
N LEU A 169 8.84 3.12 0.03
CA LEU A 169 7.68 3.89 -0.45
C LEU A 169 8.08 5.21 -1.10
N ALA A 170 9.21 5.81 -0.72
CA ALA A 170 9.58 7.17 -1.10
C ALA A 170 9.54 7.44 -2.61
N GLU A 171 10.03 6.48 -3.39
CA GLU A 171 10.18 6.59 -4.85
C GLU A 171 8.98 6.06 -5.63
N MET A 172 7.93 5.59 -4.94
CA MET A 172 6.70 5.16 -5.60
C MET A 172 5.91 6.37 -6.10
N LEU A 173 5.26 6.19 -7.23
CA LEU A 173 4.29 7.10 -7.80
C LEU A 173 2.97 7.02 -7.03
N LEU A 174 2.25 8.15 -6.93
CA LEU A 174 0.95 8.18 -6.28
C LEU A 174 -0.13 7.47 -7.11
N THR A 175 -0.03 7.52 -8.43
CA THR A 175 -1.10 7.08 -9.33
C THR A 175 -0.55 6.41 -10.59
N GLN A 176 -1.40 5.59 -11.22
CA GLN A 176 -1.17 5.00 -12.54
C GLN A 176 -2.38 5.22 -13.46
N PRO A 177 -2.23 5.88 -14.62
CA PRO A 177 -0.98 6.50 -15.08
C PRO A 177 -0.56 7.68 -14.18
N PRO A 178 0.73 8.07 -14.17
CA PRO A 178 1.18 9.12 -13.27
C PRO A 178 0.58 10.46 -13.63
N VAL A 179 0.05 11.13 -12.61
CA VAL A 179 -0.44 12.51 -12.73
C VAL A 179 0.66 13.49 -12.35
N THR A 180 0.71 14.61 -13.04
CA THR A 180 1.69 15.67 -12.77
C THR A 180 1.17 16.72 -11.79
N ARG A 181 -0.15 16.79 -11.56
CA ARG A 181 -0.78 17.81 -10.71
C ARG A 181 -1.86 17.20 -9.81
N ILE A 182 -1.85 17.59 -8.53
CA ILE A 182 -2.90 17.27 -7.54
C ILE A 182 -3.17 18.49 -6.64
N GLN A 183 -4.27 18.43 -5.88
CA GLN A 183 -4.48 19.29 -4.71
C GLN A 183 -4.31 18.47 -3.44
N VAL A 184 -3.46 18.94 -2.54
CA VAL A 184 -3.29 18.38 -1.20
C VAL A 184 -4.22 19.15 -0.26
N GLU A 185 -5.26 18.51 0.23
CA GLU A 185 -6.24 19.09 1.15
C GLU A 185 -5.96 18.62 2.58
N CYS A 186 -5.63 19.54 3.47
CA CYS A 186 -5.52 19.25 4.90
C CYS A 186 -6.81 19.70 5.60
N ARG A 187 -7.44 18.77 6.32
CA ARG A 187 -8.68 19.00 7.07
C ARG A 187 -8.40 18.96 8.57
N PHE A 188 -8.88 19.96 9.31
CA PHE A 188 -8.69 20.10 10.75
C PHE A 188 -10.03 20.07 11.50
N PHE A 189 -10.08 19.25 12.55
CA PHE A 189 -11.30 18.84 13.24
C PHE A 189 -11.19 19.13 14.72
N HIS A 190 -12.15 19.88 15.27
CA HIS A 190 -12.23 20.12 16.71
C HIS A 190 -13.09 19.05 17.39
N ALA A 191 -12.91 18.83 18.69
CA ALA A 191 -13.74 17.92 19.50
C ALA A 191 -15.21 18.37 19.69
N SER A 192 -15.63 19.43 18.98
CA SER A 192 -17.00 19.95 19.01
C SER A 192 -17.91 19.14 18.07
N PRO A 193 -19.21 18.96 18.42
CA PRO A 193 -20.17 18.17 17.64
C PRO A 193 -20.45 18.67 16.21
N LEU A 194 -19.90 19.82 15.80
CA LEU A 194 -20.02 20.38 14.44
C LEU A 194 -18.85 20.00 13.49
N GLY A 195 -17.90 19.17 13.93
CA GLY A 195 -17.27 18.15 13.09
C GLY A 195 -16.33 18.54 11.94
N LEU A 196 -16.09 19.81 11.60
CA LEU A 196 -14.96 20.24 10.74
C LEU A 196 -14.82 21.75 10.90
N LYS A 197 -13.62 22.27 11.20
CA LYS A 197 -13.43 23.71 11.41
C LYS A 197 -12.72 24.39 10.25
N LEU A 198 -11.83 23.69 9.55
CA LEU A 198 -11.04 24.25 8.48
C LEU A 198 -10.57 23.18 7.50
N ALA A 199 -10.78 23.41 6.22
CA ALA A 199 -10.07 22.73 5.14
C ALA A 199 -9.22 23.78 4.41
N ARG A 200 -8.01 23.40 4.03
CA ARG A 200 -7.16 24.20 3.16
C ARG A 200 -6.55 23.29 2.11
N GLU A 201 -6.37 23.84 0.92
CA GLU A 201 -5.89 23.12 -0.25
C GLU A 201 -4.61 23.77 -0.79
N TRP A 202 -3.68 22.93 -1.23
CA TRP A 202 -2.43 23.36 -1.82
C TRP A 202 -2.12 22.59 -3.10
N PRO A 203 -1.81 23.28 -4.20
CA PRO A 203 -1.45 22.61 -5.44
C PRO A 203 -0.05 22.01 -5.33
N LEU A 204 0.11 20.78 -5.79
CA LEU A 204 1.40 20.13 -5.98
C LEU A 204 1.57 19.77 -7.45
N TYR A 205 2.71 20.16 -8.03
CA TYR A 205 3.06 19.87 -9.42
C TYR A 205 4.46 19.25 -9.53
N VAL A 206 4.57 18.13 -10.24
CA VAL A 206 5.82 17.44 -10.56
C VAL A 206 5.74 16.91 -11.99
N ALA A 207 6.64 17.37 -12.86
CA ALA A 207 6.57 17.10 -14.30
C ALA A 207 6.64 15.61 -14.67
N ASP A 208 7.44 14.82 -13.94
CA ASP A 208 7.67 13.40 -14.21
C ASP A 208 6.69 12.48 -13.46
N GLY A 209 5.63 13.04 -12.90
CA GLY A 209 4.68 12.36 -12.04
C GLY A 209 5.04 12.49 -10.56
N ILE A 210 4.02 12.58 -9.73
CA ILE A 210 4.19 12.85 -8.30
C ILE A 210 4.51 11.56 -7.55
N LYS A 211 5.57 11.60 -6.73
CA LYS A 211 5.97 10.50 -5.85
C LYS A 211 5.53 10.73 -4.40
N VAL A 212 5.60 9.67 -3.60
CA VAL A 212 5.25 9.71 -2.17
C VAL A 212 6.07 10.73 -1.40
N LYS A 213 7.38 10.81 -1.68
CA LYS A 213 8.27 11.79 -1.02
C LYS A 213 7.84 13.23 -1.30
N ASP A 214 7.34 13.51 -2.50
CA ASP A 214 6.92 14.86 -2.92
C ASP A 214 5.64 15.25 -2.18
N LEU A 215 4.68 14.32 -2.07
CA LEU A 215 3.47 14.49 -1.28
C LEU A 215 3.78 14.77 0.20
N VAL A 216 4.67 13.96 0.80
CA VAL A 216 5.02 14.10 2.23
C VAL A 216 5.76 15.40 2.50
N ALA A 217 6.68 15.80 1.61
CA ALA A 217 7.36 17.08 1.71
C ALA A 217 6.37 18.25 1.62
N CYS A 218 5.46 18.22 0.64
CA CYS A 218 4.41 19.22 0.47
C CYS A 218 3.50 19.31 1.71
N ALA A 219 2.99 18.17 2.20
CA ALA A 219 2.12 18.15 3.37
C ALA A 219 2.81 18.70 4.63
N ARG A 220 4.10 18.39 4.84
CA ARG A 220 4.88 18.92 5.96
C ARG A 220 5.09 20.43 5.88
N GLU A 221 5.45 20.93 4.71
CA GLU A 221 5.59 22.38 4.48
C GLU A 221 4.28 23.11 4.75
N VAL A 222 3.18 22.54 4.24
CA VAL A 222 1.82 23.00 4.43
C VAL A 222 1.44 23.04 5.91
N PHE A 223 1.72 21.97 6.66
CA PHE A 223 1.46 21.93 8.10
C PHE A 223 2.28 22.97 8.85
N ALA A 224 3.58 23.11 8.54
CA ALA A 224 4.43 24.10 9.17
C ALA A 224 3.86 25.52 8.99
N LYS A 225 3.52 25.90 7.75
CA LYS A 225 2.91 27.20 7.45
C LYS A 225 1.55 27.38 8.12
N HIS A 226 0.71 26.35 8.12
CA HIS A 226 -0.60 26.39 8.77
C HIS A 226 -0.48 26.61 10.28
N TYR A 227 0.47 25.94 10.93
CA TYR A 227 0.69 26.06 12.37
C TYR A 227 1.32 27.40 12.78
N GLU A 228 2.00 28.10 11.86
CA GLU A 228 2.40 29.49 12.07
C GLU A 228 1.18 30.42 12.05
N ASP A 229 0.29 30.27 11.07
CA ASP A 229 -0.92 31.07 10.91
C ASP A 229 -1.95 30.84 12.05
N THR A 230 -2.12 29.58 12.46
CA THR A 230 -3.13 29.16 13.44
C THR A 230 -2.55 28.17 14.44
N PRO A 231 -1.74 28.62 15.42
CA PRO A 231 -1.02 27.72 16.33
C PRO A 231 -1.92 26.79 17.17
N TRP A 232 -3.17 27.19 17.42
CA TRP A 232 -4.14 26.41 18.19
C TRP A 232 -4.60 25.12 17.49
N THR A 233 -4.31 24.94 16.20
CA THR A 233 -4.65 23.70 15.46
C THR A 233 -3.63 22.58 15.65
N LYS A 234 -2.52 22.80 16.38
CA LYS A 234 -1.54 21.74 16.68
C LYS A 234 -2.10 20.60 17.52
N ASP A 235 -3.10 20.90 18.35
CA ASP A 235 -3.69 19.94 19.31
C ASP A 235 -5.03 19.38 18.84
N VAL A 236 -5.40 19.59 17.57
CA VAL A 236 -6.67 19.11 17.01
C VAL A 236 -6.43 17.95 16.05
N TRP A 237 -7.43 17.09 15.88
CA TRP A 237 -7.33 15.99 14.92
C TRP A 237 -7.28 16.55 13.49
N HIS A 238 -6.44 15.97 12.64
CA HIS A 238 -6.36 16.31 11.22
C HIS A 238 -6.33 15.07 10.34
N SER A 239 -6.67 15.26 9.06
CA SER A 239 -6.46 14.27 8.01
C SER A 239 -5.97 14.93 6.73
N VAL A 240 -5.22 14.18 5.93
CA VAL A 240 -4.71 14.63 4.63
C VAL A 240 -5.44 13.89 3.51
N HIS A 241 -5.99 14.65 2.58
CA HIS A 241 -6.71 14.18 1.42
C HIS A 241 -5.96 14.61 0.16
N VAL A 242 -5.95 13.76 -0.85
CA VAL A 242 -5.38 14.09 -2.16
C VAL A 242 -6.50 14.15 -3.17
N LYS A 243 -6.76 15.32 -3.74
CA LYS A 243 -7.68 15.46 -4.86
C LYS A 243 -6.90 15.35 -6.15
N VAL A 244 -7.29 14.37 -6.95
CA VAL A 244 -6.89 14.21 -8.33
C VAL A 244 -8.14 14.55 -9.14
N GLY A 245 -8.61 15.79 -9.22
CA GLY A 245 -8.05 17.11 -8.95
C GLY A 245 -9.15 18.18 -9.09
N ASP A 246 -9.11 19.13 -10.04
CA ASP A 246 -9.90 20.37 -10.01
C ASP A 246 -11.44 20.18 -9.93
N PRO A 247 -12.06 20.57 -8.80
CA PRO A 247 -13.51 20.54 -8.63
C PRO A 247 -14.23 21.72 -9.30
N ASP A 248 -13.54 22.79 -9.72
CA ASP A 248 -14.18 24.08 -10.01
C ASP A 248 -14.02 24.66 -11.43
N GLU A 249 -13.30 24.01 -12.37
CA GLU A 249 -13.15 24.56 -13.73
C GLU A 249 -13.90 23.79 -14.82
N ALA A 250 -14.76 24.56 -15.50
CA ALA A 250 -15.37 24.21 -16.77
C ALA A 250 -14.29 24.17 -17.87
N GLU A 251 -14.27 23.06 -18.59
CA GLU A 251 -13.78 22.92 -19.98
C GLU A 251 -12.28 22.89 -20.29
N ASP A 252 -11.35 23.12 -19.37
CA ASP A 252 -9.93 22.87 -19.66
C ASP A 252 -9.18 22.35 -18.44
N HIS A 253 -8.26 21.39 -18.63
CA HIS A 253 -7.46 20.69 -17.60
C HIS A 253 -8.11 19.45 -16.95
N SER A 254 -8.48 18.48 -17.80
CA SER A 254 -8.27 17.06 -17.45
C SER A 254 -6.86 16.86 -16.89
N TRP A 255 -6.68 16.03 -15.85
CA TRP A 255 -5.37 15.69 -15.27
C TRP A 255 -4.30 15.55 -16.37
N GLN A 256 -3.22 16.31 -16.28
CA GLN A 256 -2.10 16.13 -17.18
C GLN A 256 -1.37 14.85 -16.77
N VAL A 257 -1.62 13.79 -17.52
CA VAL A 257 -0.87 12.55 -17.43
C VAL A 257 0.52 12.80 -18.00
N VAL A 258 1.54 12.18 -17.42
CA VAL A 258 2.89 12.20 -18.01
C VAL A 258 2.81 11.66 -19.44
N ALA A 259 3.13 12.50 -20.43
CA ALA A 259 3.14 12.10 -21.84
C ALA A 259 4.08 10.91 -22.03
N GLY A 260 3.56 9.83 -22.63
CA GLY A 260 4.39 8.68 -23.01
C GLY A 260 5.43 9.05 -24.05
N TRP A 261 6.62 8.50 -23.88
CA TRP A 261 7.65 8.41 -24.91
C TRP A 261 7.51 7.08 -25.64
#